data_AF-A0A6P8IVS4-F1
#
_entry.id   AF-A0A6P8IVS4-F1
#
_cell.length_a   1.000
_cell.length_b   1.000
_cell.length_c   1.000
_cell.angle_alpha   90.00
_cell.angle_beta   90.00
_cell.angle_gamma   90.00
#
_symmetry.space_group_name_H-M   'P 1'
#
loop_
_entity.id
_entity.type
_entity.pdbx_description
1 polymer ?
#
loop_
_entity_poly.entity_id
_entity_poly.type
_entity_poly.pdbx_seq_one_letter_code
_entity_poly.pdbx_strand_id
1 'polypeptide(L)'
;MLGFVAVLLLTCLARGWCEKCNDLDGFWYNQIGSEIFLRHSSDGKLIGEYRSAVERFEHPDGKKHSTISGAAPYNSPGATFSFAVVQSSGSSTQVWTGQCLVCEDGKEKLLTSWLKLPEVKARDDTSQTTLIGQDSFTRSEQRSESTAMDNKIPYIPSFNSLNLGFLHTNITSGKPCDITGTWYNELGSEVILNQYANGVIVGEYRTAVERKKGSAGESHSKVYGISTPGNPNSTFAIMVVWRGGASVTGWVGQCHICGENKTEIIETTWLLRSKLEKCGDNWKSTMYGENSFTREEQKEGPRKHLGTHTPDRDGEDADHSGETNSINE
;
A
#
# COMPACT_ATOMS: atom_id res chain seq x y z
N MET A 1 -8.80 -51.63 14.84
CA MET A 1 -9.77 -50.63 14.35
C MET A 1 -9.60 -49.40 15.23
N LEU A 2 -8.71 -48.47 14.85
CA LEU A 2 -9.02 -47.29 14.01
C LEU A 2 -10.07 -46.39 14.66
N GLY A 3 -9.59 -45.32 15.30
CA GLY A 3 -10.34 -44.13 15.68
C GLY A 3 -9.35 -42.96 15.71
N PHE A 4 -8.94 -42.51 14.53
CA PHE A 4 -7.99 -41.41 14.33
C PHE A 4 -8.58 -40.10 14.87
N VAL A 5 -7.88 -39.52 15.86
CA VAL A 5 -7.58 -38.11 16.09
C VAL A 5 -8.45 -37.10 15.32
N ALA A 6 -9.53 -36.64 15.96
CA ALA A 6 -10.11 -35.33 15.68
C ALA A 6 -9.49 -34.32 16.66
N VAL A 7 -8.35 -33.73 16.28
CA VAL A 7 -7.81 -32.53 16.93
C VAL A 7 -7.39 -31.57 15.83
N LEU A 8 -8.39 -30.90 15.25
CA LEU A 8 -8.21 -29.71 14.44
C LEU A 8 -9.17 -28.66 15.01
N LEU A 9 -8.65 -27.45 15.21
CA LEU A 9 -9.29 -26.26 15.79
C LEU A 9 -9.27 -26.15 17.33
N LEU A 10 -8.10 -26.00 17.92
CA LEU A 10 -8.00 -25.37 19.25
C LEU A 10 -6.61 -24.71 19.49
N THR A 11 -6.20 -23.77 18.63
CA THR A 11 -5.00 -22.93 18.88
C THR A 11 -5.35 -21.50 19.29
N CYS A 12 -6.49 -21.28 19.95
CA CYS A 12 -6.87 -19.98 20.49
C CYS A 12 -7.28 -20.01 21.97
N LEU A 13 -6.87 -21.03 22.74
CA LEU A 13 -7.25 -21.16 24.16
C LEU A 13 -6.09 -21.15 25.17
N ALA A 14 -4.88 -20.79 24.76
CA ALA A 14 -3.75 -20.74 25.71
C ALA A 14 -2.72 -19.66 25.38
N ARG A 15 -3.16 -18.41 25.29
CA ARG A 15 -2.46 -17.14 25.61
C ARG A 15 -3.43 -16.01 25.27
N GLY A 16 -3.47 -14.97 26.10
CA GLY A 16 -4.55 -13.97 26.15
C GLY A 16 -4.99 -13.47 24.79
N TRP A 17 -6.32 -13.32 24.65
CA TRP A 17 -7.05 -12.46 23.72
C TRP A 17 -6.29 -12.17 22.42
N CYS A 18 -6.68 -12.77 21.28
CA CYS A 18 -6.35 -12.16 19.99
C CYS A 18 -6.96 -10.76 20.01
N GLU A 19 -6.17 -9.74 20.36
CA GLU A 19 -6.65 -8.38 20.37
C GLU A 19 -6.95 -8.01 18.94
N LYS A 20 -8.12 -7.40 18.77
CA LYS A 20 -8.58 -6.97 17.46
C LYS A 20 -7.58 -5.98 16.88
N CYS A 21 -7.28 -6.11 15.59
CA CYS A 21 -6.33 -5.33 14.81
C CYS A 21 -4.86 -5.52 15.21
N ASN A 22 -4.50 -6.58 15.96
CA ASN A 22 -3.09 -6.94 16.18
C ASN A 22 -2.38 -7.27 14.87
N ASP A 23 -3.06 -8.04 14.03
CA ASP A 23 -2.64 -8.34 12.66
C ASP A 23 -3.81 -8.15 11.69
N LEU A 24 -3.53 -8.38 10.41
CA LEU A 24 -4.52 -8.24 9.35
C LEU A 24 -4.86 -9.60 8.71
N ASP A 25 -4.45 -10.71 9.33
CA ASP A 25 -4.50 -12.05 8.75
C ASP A 25 -5.93 -12.48 8.43
N GLY A 26 -6.09 -13.20 7.32
CA GLY A 26 -7.34 -13.85 6.93
C GLY A 26 -8.16 -13.06 5.92
N PHE A 27 -9.44 -13.42 5.84
CA PHE A 27 -10.36 -12.88 4.85
C PHE A 27 -10.96 -11.54 5.29
N TRP A 28 -11.18 -10.69 4.29
CA TRP A 28 -11.97 -9.47 4.42
C TRP A 28 -12.81 -9.21 3.16
N TYR A 29 -13.97 -8.59 3.36
CA TYR A 29 -14.96 -8.32 2.32
C TYR A 29 -15.36 -6.85 2.33
N ASN A 30 -15.33 -6.18 1.18
CA ASN A 30 -15.81 -4.80 1.08
C ASN A 30 -17.30 -4.71 0.75
N GLN A 31 -17.82 -3.48 0.77
CA GLN A 31 -19.24 -3.16 0.58
C GLN A 31 -19.80 -3.53 -0.80
N ILE A 32 -18.95 -3.71 -1.80
CA ILE A 32 -19.36 -4.14 -3.16
C ILE A 32 -19.22 -5.66 -3.36
N GLY A 33 -18.76 -6.40 -2.35
CA GLY A 33 -18.59 -7.85 -2.40
C GLY A 33 -17.25 -8.32 -2.97
N SER A 34 -16.23 -7.45 -3.02
CA SER A 34 -14.85 -7.88 -3.31
C SER A 34 -14.25 -8.56 -2.07
N GLU A 35 -13.32 -9.48 -2.29
CA GLU A 35 -12.66 -10.29 -1.27
C GLU A 35 -11.16 -10.03 -1.30
N ILE A 36 -10.57 -9.88 -0.12
CA ILE A 36 -9.14 -9.99 0.07
C ILE A 36 -8.84 -11.10 1.06
N PHE A 37 -7.77 -11.82 0.81
CA PHE A 37 -7.13 -12.69 1.77
C PHE A 37 -5.73 -12.16 2.06
N LEU A 38 -5.43 -11.86 3.32
CA LEU A 38 -4.14 -11.30 3.74
C LEU A 38 -3.36 -12.28 4.61
N ARG A 39 -2.04 -12.26 4.45
CA ARG A 39 -1.06 -12.72 5.42
C ARG A 39 -0.17 -11.58 5.83
N HIS A 40 -0.01 -11.43 7.12
CA HIS A 40 0.74 -10.40 7.79
C HIS A 40 1.93 -11.05 8.48
N SER A 41 3.10 -10.89 7.87
CA SER A 41 4.34 -11.40 8.42
C SER A 41 4.84 -10.51 9.55
N SER A 42 5.57 -11.09 10.51
CA SER A 42 6.12 -10.35 11.65
C SER A 42 7.16 -9.28 11.28
N ASP A 43 7.70 -9.33 10.05
CA ASP A 43 8.55 -8.29 9.47
C ASP A 43 7.77 -7.10 8.87
N GLY A 44 6.45 -7.10 9.04
CA GLY A 44 5.54 -6.05 8.61
C GLY A 44 5.11 -6.13 7.14
N LYS A 45 5.43 -7.22 6.44
CA LYS A 45 4.95 -7.44 5.06
C LYS A 45 3.51 -7.93 5.05
N LEU A 46 2.73 -7.41 4.12
CA LEU A 46 1.43 -7.93 3.74
C LEU A 46 1.54 -8.60 2.37
N ILE A 47 1.16 -9.87 2.29
CA ILE A 47 1.00 -10.60 1.03
C ILE A 47 -0.39 -11.20 0.98
N GLY A 48 -0.93 -11.41 -0.21
CA GLY A 48 -2.28 -11.92 -0.28
C GLY A 48 -2.83 -12.06 -1.68
N GLU A 49 -4.14 -12.26 -1.73
CA GLU A 49 -4.90 -12.35 -2.97
C GLU A 49 -6.08 -11.38 -2.90
N TYR A 50 -6.33 -10.69 -4.01
CA TYR A 50 -7.48 -9.83 -4.22
C TYR A 50 -8.36 -10.43 -5.31
N ARG A 51 -9.66 -10.46 -5.05
CA ARG A 51 -10.69 -10.81 -6.03
C ARG A 51 -11.78 -9.74 -6.00
N SER A 52 -11.93 -9.03 -7.11
CA SER A 52 -13.05 -8.10 -7.27
C SER A 52 -14.38 -8.85 -7.20
N ALA A 53 -15.45 -8.11 -6.88
CA ALA A 53 -16.81 -8.66 -6.90
C ALA A 53 -17.18 -9.30 -8.25
N VAL A 54 -16.70 -8.70 -9.36
CA VAL A 54 -16.88 -9.23 -10.72
C VAL A 54 -16.15 -10.55 -10.89
N GLU A 55 -14.88 -10.64 -10.48
CA GLU A 55 -14.10 -11.88 -10.57
C GLU A 55 -14.68 -13.00 -9.69
N ARG A 56 -15.21 -12.66 -8.50
CA ARG A 56 -15.89 -13.65 -7.65
C ARG A 56 -17.14 -14.23 -8.33
N PHE A 57 -17.87 -13.40 -9.07
CA PHE A 57 -19.06 -13.80 -9.81
C PHE A 57 -18.72 -14.65 -11.05
N GLU A 58 -17.79 -14.17 -11.89
CA GLU A 58 -17.41 -14.85 -13.14
C GLU A 58 -16.57 -16.11 -12.92
N HIS A 59 -15.74 -16.12 -11.87
CA HIS A 59 -14.80 -17.19 -11.55
C HIS A 59 -14.97 -17.65 -10.09
N PRO A 60 -16.07 -18.35 -9.77
CA PRO A 60 -16.39 -18.76 -8.41
C PRO A 60 -15.44 -19.84 -7.85
N ASP A 61 -14.60 -20.45 -8.68
CA ASP A 61 -13.59 -21.44 -8.26
C ASP A 61 -12.37 -20.83 -7.57
N GLY A 62 -12.23 -19.50 -7.57
CA GLY A 62 -11.14 -18.78 -6.91
C GLY A 62 -9.81 -18.80 -7.66
N LYS A 63 -9.74 -19.42 -8.84
CA LYS A 63 -8.47 -19.55 -9.58
C LYS A 63 -7.98 -18.26 -10.22
N LYS A 64 -8.89 -17.29 -10.45
CA LYS A 64 -8.54 -15.96 -10.95
C LYS A 64 -8.51 -14.98 -9.77
N HIS A 65 -7.31 -14.47 -9.50
CA HIS A 65 -7.04 -13.49 -8.46
C HIS A 65 -5.84 -12.63 -8.87
N SER A 66 -5.73 -11.46 -8.24
CA SER A 66 -4.53 -10.62 -8.30
C SER A 66 -3.70 -10.77 -7.03
N THR A 67 -2.38 -10.77 -7.14
CA THR A 67 -1.49 -10.80 -5.98
C THR A 67 -1.52 -9.44 -5.26
N ILE A 68 -1.63 -9.49 -3.93
CA ILE A 68 -1.47 -8.34 -3.05
C ILE A 68 -0.02 -8.26 -2.56
N SER A 69 0.54 -7.06 -2.59
CA SER A 69 1.78 -6.69 -1.88
C SER A 69 1.50 -5.45 -1.05
N GLY A 70 1.96 -5.42 0.20
CA GLY A 70 1.75 -4.28 1.09
C GLY A 70 2.63 -4.32 2.32
N ALA A 71 2.38 -3.36 3.21
CA ALA A 71 3.09 -3.22 4.47
C ALA A 71 2.18 -2.68 5.59
N ALA A 72 2.40 -3.21 6.79
CA ALA A 72 1.80 -2.75 8.03
C ALA A 72 2.75 -3.10 9.19
N PRO A 73 2.80 -2.33 10.28
CA PRO A 73 3.46 -2.78 11.49
C PRO A 73 2.75 -4.00 12.08
N TYR A 74 3.50 -5.05 12.38
CA TYR A 74 2.97 -6.27 12.99
C TYR A 74 2.74 -6.11 14.50
N ASN A 75 1.70 -6.74 15.03
CA ASN A 75 1.33 -6.70 16.44
C ASN A 75 1.21 -5.26 16.97
N SER A 76 0.60 -4.39 16.17
CA SER A 76 0.50 -2.96 16.44
C SER A 76 -0.92 -2.45 16.18
N PRO A 77 -1.86 -2.67 17.12
CA PRO A 77 -3.24 -2.22 17.00
C PRO A 77 -3.41 -0.78 16.54
N GLY A 78 -4.27 -0.62 15.54
CA GLY A 78 -4.58 0.68 14.96
C GLY A 78 -3.42 1.30 14.18
N ALA A 79 -2.32 0.60 13.90
CA ALA A 79 -1.35 1.08 12.95
C ALA A 79 -1.98 1.22 11.55
N THR A 80 -1.53 2.24 10.81
CA THR A 80 -1.91 2.40 9.43
C THR A 80 -1.19 1.39 8.54
N PHE A 81 -1.85 0.99 7.45
CA PHE A 81 -1.32 0.04 6.47
C PHE A 81 -1.55 0.52 5.05
N SER A 82 -0.80 -0.05 4.11
CA SER A 82 -1.09 0.07 2.69
C SER A 82 -0.85 -1.25 1.99
N PHE A 83 -1.68 -1.56 1.00
CA PHE A 83 -1.47 -2.69 0.10
C PHE A 83 -1.89 -2.29 -1.32
N ALA A 84 -1.36 -2.99 -2.30
CA ALA A 84 -1.64 -2.75 -3.70
C ALA A 84 -1.77 -4.05 -4.48
N VAL A 85 -2.43 -3.93 -5.64
CA VAL A 85 -2.59 -4.99 -6.62
C VAL A 85 -2.27 -4.44 -8.00
N VAL A 86 -1.64 -5.29 -8.81
CA VAL A 86 -1.46 -5.03 -10.24
C VAL A 86 -2.39 -5.97 -11.00
N GLN A 87 -3.26 -5.38 -11.80
CA GLN A 87 -4.28 -6.08 -12.58
C GLN A 87 -3.86 -6.16 -14.05
N SER A 88 -4.43 -7.14 -14.77
CA SER A 88 -4.34 -7.23 -16.23
C SER A 88 -2.91 -7.13 -16.76
N SER A 89 -1.95 -7.80 -16.11
CA SER A 89 -0.53 -7.81 -16.50
C SER A 89 0.10 -6.40 -16.60
N GLY A 90 -0.27 -5.50 -15.69
CA GLY A 90 0.35 -4.17 -15.58
C GLY A 90 -0.48 -3.03 -16.16
N SER A 91 -1.59 -3.35 -16.85
CA SER A 91 -2.44 -2.34 -17.47
C SER A 91 -3.33 -1.57 -16.49
N SER A 92 -3.38 -1.95 -15.21
CA SER A 92 -3.89 -1.09 -14.15
C SER A 92 -3.34 -1.50 -12.78
N THR A 93 -3.11 -0.52 -11.92
CA THR A 93 -2.66 -0.74 -10.53
C THR A 93 -3.58 -0.01 -9.58
N GLN A 94 -3.97 -0.66 -8.48
CA GLN A 94 -4.76 -0.06 -7.42
C GLN A 94 -4.02 -0.18 -6.08
N VAL A 95 -3.94 0.93 -5.34
CA VAL A 95 -3.38 0.99 -3.99
C VAL A 95 -4.46 1.38 -3.00
N TRP A 96 -4.48 0.74 -1.84
CA TRP A 96 -5.29 1.14 -0.68
C TRP A 96 -4.36 1.64 0.41
N THR A 97 -4.77 2.71 1.08
CA THR A 97 -4.18 3.16 2.35
C THR A 97 -5.28 3.16 3.39
N GLY A 98 -4.98 2.71 4.60
CA GLY A 98 -6.02 2.55 5.60
C GLY A 98 -5.51 2.27 7.00
N GLN A 99 -6.46 1.93 7.86
CA GLN A 99 -6.22 1.58 9.25
C GLN A 99 -7.24 0.51 9.68
N CYS A 100 -6.79 -0.48 10.46
CA CYS A 100 -7.69 -1.41 11.12
C CYS A 100 -8.19 -0.76 12.42
N LEU A 101 -9.51 -0.67 12.57
CA LEU A 101 -10.14 -0.09 13.76
C LEU A 101 -11.27 -1.01 14.24
N VAL A 102 -11.46 -1.05 15.56
CA VAL A 102 -12.68 -1.58 16.16
C VAL A 102 -13.69 -0.44 16.29
N CYS A 103 -14.79 -0.51 15.54
CA CYS A 103 -15.80 0.54 15.57
C CYS A 103 -16.84 0.30 16.69
N GLU A 104 -17.81 1.21 16.79
CA GLU A 104 -18.86 1.20 17.85
C GLU A 104 -19.67 -0.10 17.89
N ASP A 105 -19.77 -0.82 16.77
CA ASP A 105 -20.39 -2.15 16.68
C ASP A 105 -19.51 -3.29 17.26
N GLY A 106 -18.35 -2.95 17.82
CA GLY A 106 -17.37 -3.88 18.35
C GLY A 106 -16.69 -4.73 17.27
N LYS A 107 -16.88 -4.45 15.98
CA LYS A 107 -16.27 -5.23 14.89
C LYS A 107 -15.03 -4.55 14.36
N GLU A 108 -14.05 -5.35 13.96
CA GLU A 108 -12.90 -4.88 13.18
C GLU A 108 -13.36 -4.43 11.80
N LYS A 109 -12.85 -3.29 11.36
CA LYS A 109 -13.02 -2.77 10.01
C LYS A 109 -11.69 -2.26 9.49
N LEU A 110 -11.40 -2.58 8.22
CA LEU A 110 -10.37 -1.91 7.46
C LEU A 110 -11.00 -0.71 6.77
N LEU A 111 -10.78 0.49 7.32
CA LEU A 111 -11.25 1.72 6.69
C LEU A 111 -10.16 2.21 5.74
N THR A 112 -10.48 2.29 4.45
CA THR A 112 -9.49 2.56 3.41
C THR A 112 -9.93 3.65 2.45
N SER A 113 -8.94 4.33 1.87
CA SER A 113 -9.07 5.11 0.65
C SER A 113 -8.14 4.51 -0.39
N TRP A 114 -8.56 4.54 -1.65
CA TRP A 114 -7.80 3.92 -2.73
C TRP A 114 -7.61 4.83 -3.92
N LEU A 115 -6.52 4.59 -4.65
CA LEU A 115 -6.27 5.13 -5.98
C LEU A 115 -6.17 3.99 -6.97
N LYS A 116 -6.75 4.14 -8.16
CA LYS A 116 -6.57 3.21 -9.28
C LYS A 116 -6.08 3.96 -10.51
N LEU A 117 -4.91 3.56 -10.98
CA LEU A 117 -4.28 4.10 -12.17
C LEU A 117 -4.40 3.09 -13.32
N PRO A 118 -5.10 3.40 -14.41
CA PRO A 118 -4.98 2.65 -15.66
C PRO A 118 -3.69 3.03 -16.40
N GLU A 119 -3.13 2.10 -17.16
CA GLU A 119 -1.99 2.36 -18.06
C GLU A 119 -2.37 3.38 -19.14
N VAL A 120 -1.53 4.40 -19.32
CA VAL A 120 -1.63 5.35 -20.42
C VAL A 120 -0.45 5.15 -21.37
N LYS A 121 -0.71 4.97 -22.66
CA LYS A 121 0.33 4.63 -23.66
C LYS A 121 1.16 5.84 -24.12
N ALA A 122 0.60 7.04 -24.07
CA ALA A 122 1.31 8.29 -24.38
C ALA A 122 0.64 9.46 -23.64
N ARG A 123 1.45 10.38 -23.07
CA ARG A 123 0.94 11.56 -22.34
C ARG A 123 0.09 12.49 -23.22
N ASP A 124 0.31 12.46 -24.53
CA ASP A 124 -0.45 13.25 -25.52
C ASP A 124 -1.85 12.71 -25.82
N ASP A 125 -2.18 11.49 -25.34
CA ASP A 125 -3.50 10.89 -25.48
C ASP A 125 -4.12 10.75 -24.08
N THR A 126 -4.90 11.76 -23.70
CA THR A 126 -5.69 11.89 -22.45
C THR A 126 -4.90 12.18 -21.16
N SER A 127 -5.38 13.16 -20.38
CA SER A 127 -4.95 13.39 -18.99
C SER A 127 -4.98 12.08 -18.22
N GLN A 128 -3.89 11.69 -17.57
CA GLN A 128 -3.88 10.52 -16.67
C GLN A 128 -5.03 10.66 -15.67
N THR A 129 -6.01 9.77 -15.78
CA THR A 129 -7.16 9.77 -14.87
C THR A 129 -6.90 8.76 -13.77
N THR A 130 -6.32 9.23 -12.67
CA THR A 130 -6.27 8.44 -11.45
C THR A 130 -7.66 8.43 -10.82
N LEU A 131 -8.29 7.26 -10.74
CA LEU A 131 -9.55 7.08 -10.05
C LEU A 131 -9.31 7.06 -8.54
N ILE A 132 -10.26 7.60 -7.77
CA ILE A 132 -10.20 7.64 -6.30
C ILE A 132 -11.50 7.13 -5.69
N GLY A 133 -11.40 6.45 -4.55
CA GLY A 133 -12.58 6.04 -3.80
C GLY A 133 -12.26 5.55 -2.39
N GLN A 134 -13.26 4.95 -1.76
CA GLN A 134 -13.16 4.40 -0.41
C GLN A 134 -13.76 3.00 -0.37
N ASP A 135 -13.12 2.14 0.40
CA ASP A 135 -13.63 0.81 0.73
C ASP A 135 -13.60 0.59 2.23
N SER A 136 -14.63 -0.09 2.74
CA SER A 136 -14.69 -0.57 4.13
C SER A 136 -14.73 -2.08 4.12
N PHE A 137 -13.61 -2.72 4.48
CA PHE A 137 -13.57 -4.17 4.56
C PHE A 137 -13.92 -4.69 5.96
N THR A 138 -14.74 -5.74 6.01
CA THR A 138 -15.15 -6.43 7.24
C THR A 138 -14.84 -7.92 7.16
N ARG A 139 -14.76 -8.58 8.31
CA ARG A 139 -14.58 -10.04 8.39
C ARG A 139 -15.72 -10.86 7.79
N SER A 140 -16.92 -10.28 7.72
CA SER A 140 -18.11 -10.93 7.15
C SER A 140 -18.49 -10.26 5.84
N GLU A 141 -19.01 -11.04 4.91
CA GLU A 141 -19.58 -10.55 3.66
C GLU A 141 -20.81 -9.66 3.94
N GLN A 142 -20.88 -8.51 3.27
CA GLN A 142 -21.91 -7.50 3.51
C GLN A 142 -23.11 -7.60 2.55
N ARG A 143 -23.02 -8.41 1.49
CA ARG A 143 -24.07 -8.50 0.47
C ARG A 143 -25.16 -9.47 0.95
N SER A 144 -26.41 -9.00 0.98
CA SER A 144 -27.58 -9.75 1.46
C SER A 144 -28.19 -10.73 0.45
N GLU A 145 -27.66 -10.84 -0.78
CA GLU A 145 -28.24 -11.70 -1.82
C GLU A 145 -27.17 -12.47 -2.61
N SER A 146 -26.88 -13.69 -2.16
CA SER A 146 -26.75 -14.83 -3.07
C SER A 146 -27.10 -16.11 -2.32
N THR A 147 -28.37 -16.49 -2.35
CA THR A 147 -28.97 -17.72 -1.81
C THR A 147 -28.46 -19.00 -2.49
N ALA A 148 -27.29 -18.98 -3.13
CA ALA A 148 -26.72 -20.08 -3.90
C ALA A 148 -25.24 -20.39 -3.60
N MET A 149 -24.55 -19.62 -2.74
CA MET A 149 -23.14 -19.86 -2.39
C MET A 149 -22.92 -20.44 -0.99
N ASP A 150 -23.99 -20.72 -0.24
CA ASP A 150 -23.91 -21.06 1.20
C ASP A 150 -23.34 -22.48 1.50
N ASN A 151 -23.10 -23.30 0.47
CA ASN A 151 -22.63 -24.69 0.60
C ASN A 151 -21.26 -24.98 -0.05
N LYS A 152 -20.51 -23.96 -0.49
CA LYS A 152 -19.16 -24.17 -1.03
C LYS A 152 -18.11 -23.81 0.02
N ILE A 153 -17.19 -24.74 0.27
CA ILE A 153 -15.99 -24.49 1.09
C ILE A 153 -15.28 -23.26 0.50
N PRO A 154 -14.96 -22.22 1.29
CA PRO A 154 -14.24 -21.05 0.81
C PRO A 154 -12.96 -21.49 0.11
N TYR A 155 -12.68 -20.90 -1.06
CA TYR A 155 -11.38 -21.10 -1.70
C TYR A 155 -10.31 -20.58 -0.74
N ILE A 156 -9.44 -21.46 -0.27
CA ILE A 156 -8.26 -21.09 0.51
C ILE A 156 -7.08 -21.03 -0.46
N PRO A 157 -6.46 -19.85 -0.63
CA PRO A 157 -5.27 -19.67 -1.44
C PRO A 157 -4.20 -20.74 -1.18
N SER A 158 -3.61 -21.29 -2.25
CA SER A 158 -2.46 -22.19 -2.12
C SER A 158 -1.17 -21.36 -2.05
N PHE A 159 -0.39 -21.45 -0.98
CA PHE A 159 0.78 -20.57 -0.82
C PHE A 159 1.99 -20.98 -1.63
N ASN A 160 1.95 -22.17 -2.23
CA ASN A 160 2.95 -22.56 -3.21
C ASN A 160 2.85 -21.72 -4.50
N SER A 161 1.69 -21.11 -4.80
CA SER A 161 1.52 -20.17 -5.92
C SER A 161 1.81 -18.71 -5.55
N LEU A 162 1.77 -18.35 -4.26
CA LEU A 162 2.19 -17.04 -3.73
C LEU A 162 3.67 -17.01 -3.35
N ASN A 163 4.49 -17.85 -4.00
CA ASN A 163 5.92 -17.88 -3.79
C ASN A 163 6.54 -16.61 -4.39
N LEU A 164 6.32 -15.48 -3.72
CA LEU A 164 7.15 -14.29 -3.73
C LEU A 164 8.46 -14.58 -2.98
N GLY A 165 8.90 -15.85 -2.95
CA GLY A 165 10.26 -16.21 -2.62
C GLY A 165 11.15 -15.37 -3.52
N PHE A 166 12.01 -14.58 -2.87
CA PHE A 166 12.99 -13.76 -3.55
C PHE A 166 13.97 -14.69 -4.28
N LEU A 167 13.63 -15.06 -5.51
CA LEU A 167 14.68 -15.24 -6.51
C LEU A 167 15.26 -13.84 -6.68
N HIS A 168 16.39 -13.60 -6.01
CA HIS A 168 17.11 -12.33 -5.94
C HIS A 168 17.80 -11.99 -7.27
N THR A 169 17.12 -12.22 -8.38
CA THR A 169 17.54 -11.70 -9.67
C THR A 169 16.89 -10.34 -9.80
N ASN A 170 17.64 -9.29 -9.41
CA ASN A 170 17.29 -7.93 -9.80
C ASN A 170 17.13 -7.91 -11.31
N ILE A 171 16.02 -7.37 -11.79
CA ILE A 171 15.86 -7.12 -13.22
C ILE A 171 16.18 -5.66 -13.45
N THR A 172 17.34 -5.41 -14.05
CA THR A 172 17.56 -4.16 -14.78
C THR A 172 17.23 -4.46 -16.24
N SER A 173 16.19 -3.83 -16.78
CA SER A 173 15.83 -4.05 -18.17
C SER A 173 16.84 -3.40 -19.13
N GLY A 174 17.57 -2.39 -18.65
CA GLY A 174 18.44 -1.56 -19.48
C GLY A 174 17.67 -0.79 -20.57
N LYS A 175 16.34 -0.83 -20.52
CA LYS A 175 15.43 -0.10 -21.40
C LYS A 175 14.96 1.17 -20.72
N PRO A 176 14.51 2.16 -21.49
CA PRO A 176 13.78 3.28 -20.93
C PRO A 176 12.58 2.80 -20.10
N CYS A 177 12.28 3.54 -19.04
CA CYS A 177 11.34 3.21 -17.99
C CYS A 177 11.65 1.96 -17.17
N ASP A 178 12.94 1.72 -16.92
CA ASP A 178 13.36 0.89 -15.80
C ASP A 178 13.15 1.67 -14.49
N ILE A 179 12.23 1.22 -13.64
CA ILE A 179 11.96 1.92 -12.37
C ILE A 179 13.05 1.68 -11.31
N THR A 180 13.95 0.71 -11.52
CA THR A 180 15.06 0.44 -10.61
C THR A 180 16.05 1.60 -10.58
N GLY A 181 16.62 1.89 -9.42
CA GLY A 181 17.61 2.94 -9.20
C GLY A 181 17.08 4.10 -8.37
N THR A 182 17.83 5.20 -8.38
CA THR A 182 17.51 6.42 -7.62
C THR A 182 16.64 7.36 -8.43
N TRP A 183 15.68 7.99 -7.75
CA TRP A 183 14.84 9.03 -8.28
C TRP A 183 14.62 10.15 -7.26
N TYR A 184 14.39 11.37 -7.75
CA TYR A 184 14.18 12.56 -6.95
C TYR A 184 12.88 13.24 -7.34
N ASN A 185 12.11 13.73 -6.37
CA ASN A 185 10.91 14.51 -6.67
C ASN A 185 11.14 16.03 -6.55
N GLU A 186 10.13 16.79 -6.96
CA GLU A 186 10.12 18.25 -6.94
C GLU A 186 10.21 18.87 -5.53
N LEU A 187 9.96 18.07 -4.49
CA LEU A 187 10.07 18.49 -3.09
C LEU A 187 11.49 18.31 -2.51
N GLY A 188 12.37 17.62 -3.23
CA GLY A 188 13.73 17.29 -2.81
C GLY A 188 13.88 15.92 -2.15
N SER A 189 12.82 15.10 -2.14
CA SER A 189 12.84 13.73 -1.60
C SER A 189 13.61 12.79 -2.53
N GLU A 190 14.27 11.78 -1.95
CA GLU A 190 14.97 10.71 -2.66
C GLU A 190 14.23 9.38 -2.46
N VAL A 191 14.01 8.65 -3.55
CA VAL A 191 13.55 7.27 -3.51
C VAL A 191 14.54 6.37 -4.26
N ILE A 192 14.91 5.24 -3.67
CA ILE A 192 15.78 4.23 -4.27
C ILE A 192 14.98 2.94 -4.40
N LEU A 193 14.72 2.51 -5.63
CA LEU A 193 13.87 1.37 -5.93
C LEU A 193 14.68 0.20 -6.48
N ASN A 194 14.26 -1.01 -6.14
CA ASN A 194 14.75 -2.25 -6.73
C ASN A 194 13.56 -3.14 -7.09
N GLN A 195 13.42 -3.45 -8.38
CA GLN A 195 12.37 -4.34 -8.90
C GLN A 195 12.91 -5.77 -9.10
N TYR A 196 12.21 -6.74 -8.53
CA TYR A 196 12.50 -8.16 -8.71
C TYR A 196 11.70 -8.78 -9.84
N ALA A 197 12.16 -9.94 -10.33
CA ALA A 197 11.52 -10.71 -11.40
C ALA A 197 10.07 -11.15 -11.12
N ASN A 198 9.69 -11.23 -9.84
CA ASN A 198 8.34 -11.56 -9.41
C ASN A 198 7.43 -10.31 -9.25
N GLY A 199 7.90 -9.13 -9.66
CA GLY A 199 7.14 -7.88 -9.59
C GLY A 199 7.22 -7.15 -8.27
N VAL A 200 7.81 -7.75 -7.22
CA VAL A 200 8.03 -7.09 -5.93
C VAL A 200 8.98 -5.92 -6.11
N ILE A 201 8.61 -4.78 -5.52
CA ILE A 201 9.48 -3.63 -5.38
C ILE A 201 9.88 -3.52 -3.91
N VAL A 202 11.17 -3.34 -3.67
CA VAL A 202 11.71 -2.94 -2.35
C VAL A 202 12.60 -1.72 -2.52
N GLY A 203 12.79 -0.97 -1.45
CA GLY A 203 13.62 0.22 -1.54
C GLY A 203 13.73 1.01 -0.25
N GLU A 204 14.22 2.23 -0.40
CA GLU A 204 14.34 3.22 0.67
C GLU A 204 13.76 4.55 0.19
N TYR A 205 13.10 5.28 1.09
CA TYR A 205 12.57 6.60 0.83
C TYR A 205 13.07 7.57 1.89
N ARG A 206 13.58 8.72 1.45
CA ARG A 206 13.99 9.85 2.30
C ARG A 206 13.16 11.06 1.91
N THR A 207 12.24 11.47 2.78
CA THR A 207 11.40 12.63 2.51
C THR A 207 12.15 13.91 2.87
N ALA A 208 12.05 14.93 2.01
CA ALA A 208 12.54 16.28 2.30
C ALA A 208 11.51 17.13 3.09
N VAL A 209 10.29 16.63 3.28
CA VAL A 209 9.21 17.35 3.95
C VAL A 209 8.52 16.51 5.01
N GLU A 210 8.01 17.16 6.05
CA GLU A 210 7.11 16.58 7.04
C GLU A 210 6.06 17.62 7.48
N ARG A 211 4.83 17.18 7.79
CA ARG A 211 3.78 18.12 8.27
C ARG A 211 3.98 18.54 9.71
N LYS A 212 4.64 17.69 10.50
CA LYS A 212 4.99 17.94 11.89
C LYS A 212 6.42 17.45 12.09
N LYS A 213 7.23 18.24 12.79
CA LYS A 213 8.60 17.88 13.14
C LYS A 213 8.65 16.47 13.78
N GLY A 214 9.49 15.60 13.24
CA GLY A 214 9.61 14.21 13.71
C GLY A 214 8.67 13.19 13.02
N SER A 215 7.75 13.62 12.16
CA SER A 215 6.82 12.69 11.48
C SER A 215 7.49 11.82 10.42
N ALA A 216 8.60 12.27 9.83
CA ALA A 216 9.41 11.46 8.91
C ALA A 216 10.15 10.30 9.63
N GLY A 217 10.26 10.34 10.96
CA GLY A 217 11.10 9.44 11.75
C GLY A 217 12.53 9.96 11.91
N GLU A 218 13.45 9.07 12.27
CA GLU A 218 14.86 9.39 12.55
C GLU A 218 15.82 8.81 11.50
N SER A 219 15.32 8.07 10.51
CA SER A 219 16.10 7.48 9.44
C SER A 219 15.24 7.37 8.16
N HIS A 220 15.82 6.79 7.11
CA HIS A 220 15.09 6.50 5.89
C HIS A 220 13.98 5.47 6.16
N SER A 221 12.90 5.56 5.39
CA SER A 221 11.80 4.60 5.48
C SER A 221 11.97 3.49 4.44
N LYS A 222 11.52 2.28 4.78
CA LYS A 222 11.48 1.18 3.81
C LYS A 222 10.36 1.40 2.81
N VAL A 223 10.64 1.09 1.55
CA VAL A 223 9.65 1.04 0.47
C VAL A 223 9.28 -0.41 0.21
N TYR A 224 7.98 -0.64 0.07
CA TYR A 224 7.41 -1.88 -0.47
C TYR A 224 6.58 -1.52 -1.69
N GLY A 225 6.39 -2.46 -2.61
CA GLY A 225 5.57 -2.20 -3.78
C GLY A 225 5.38 -3.41 -4.68
N ILE A 226 4.68 -3.19 -5.78
CA ILE A 226 4.37 -4.20 -6.78
C ILE A 226 4.23 -3.57 -8.17
N SER A 227 4.61 -4.32 -9.19
CA SER A 227 4.62 -3.92 -10.60
C SER A 227 4.56 -5.15 -11.50
N THR A 228 4.46 -4.95 -12.82
CA THR A 228 4.67 -6.01 -13.80
C THR A 228 6.03 -5.85 -14.49
N PRO A 229 7.03 -6.71 -14.18
CA PRO A 229 8.36 -6.62 -14.79
C PRO A 229 8.32 -6.79 -16.31
N GLY A 230 9.24 -6.12 -17.00
CA GLY A 230 9.45 -6.30 -18.45
C GLY A 230 8.50 -5.52 -19.36
N ASN A 231 7.46 -4.88 -18.82
CA ASN A 231 6.62 -3.94 -19.56
C ASN A 231 6.98 -2.48 -19.15
N PRO A 232 7.62 -1.69 -20.03
CA PRO A 232 8.04 -0.32 -19.73
C PRO A 232 6.87 0.65 -19.52
N ASN A 233 5.67 0.30 -19.99
CA ASN A 233 4.46 1.08 -19.78
C ASN A 233 3.64 0.59 -18.58
N SER A 234 4.10 -0.43 -17.85
CA SER A 234 3.31 -0.96 -16.73
C SER A 234 3.13 0.09 -15.64
N THR A 235 1.92 0.12 -15.10
CA THR A 235 1.65 0.84 -13.85
C THR A 235 2.24 0.07 -12.67
N PHE A 236 2.55 0.79 -11.61
CA PHE A 236 3.08 0.21 -10.37
C PHE A 236 2.53 0.94 -9.15
N ALA A 237 2.71 0.31 -7.99
CA ALA A 237 2.48 0.96 -6.70
C ALA A 237 3.69 0.81 -5.80
N ILE A 238 3.94 1.84 -5.01
CA ILE A 238 4.87 1.80 -3.88
C ILE A 238 4.18 2.33 -2.64
N MET A 239 4.62 1.91 -1.46
CA MET A 239 4.14 2.40 -0.19
C MET A 239 5.25 2.53 0.85
N VAL A 240 5.05 3.47 1.76
CA VAL A 240 5.96 3.81 2.85
C VAL A 240 5.16 3.94 4.15
N VAL A 241 5.55 3.15 5.15
CA VAL A 241 4.99 3.23 6.51
C VAL A 241 5.86 4.16 7.35
N TRP A 242 5.27 5.24 7.86
CA TRP A 242 5.98 6.26 8.63
C TRP A 242 5.89 5.99 10.13
N ARG A 243 7.01 6.13 10.82
CA ARG A 243 7.10 6.12 12.30
C ARG A 243 6.28 4.98 12.94
N GLY A 244 6.51 3.75 12.48
CA GLY A 244 5.84 2.56 13.03
C GLY A 244 4.31 2.56 12.83
N GLY A 245 3.81 3.18 11.75
CA GLY A 245 2.38 3.19 11.39
C GLY A 245 1.59 4.31 12.05
N ALA A 246 2.25 5.40 12.45
CA ALA A 246 1.57 6.65 12.78
C ALA A 246 0.93 7.28 11.53
N SER A 247 1.49 7.01 10.36
CA SER A 247 0.88 7.25 9.06
C SER A 247 1.48 6.31 8.00
N VAL A 248 0.84 6.27 6.84
CA VAL A 248 1.31 5.52 5.67
C VAL A 248 0.99 6.30 4.40
N THR A 249 1.92 6.31 3.46
CA THR A 249 1.65 6.82 2.12
C THR A 249 1.68 5.67 1.11
N GLY A 250 0.69 5.65 0.22
CA GLY A 250 0.65 4.76 -0.92
C GLY A 250 0.59 5.58 -2.21
N TRP A 251 1.49 5.28 -3.15
CA TRP A 251 1.54 5.87 -4.48
C TRP A 251 1.09 4.84 -5.51
N VAL A 252 0.35 5.30 -6.51
CA VAL A 252 0.26 4.65 -7.83
C VAL A 252 1.03 5.51 -8.82
N GLY A 253 1.73 4.87 -9.75
CA GLY A 253 2.52 5.60 -10.73
C GLY A 253 2.77 4.83 -12.00
N GLN A 254 3.27 5.57 -12.98
CA GLN A 254 3.71 5.05 -14.27
C GLN A 254 4.93 5.86 -14.73
N CYS A 255 5.88 5.19 -15.36
CA CYS A 255 7.01 5.86 -15.98
C CYS A 255 6.67 6.26 -17.41
N HIS A 256 7.13 7.45 -17.80
CA HIS A 256 7.01 7.99 -19.14
C HIS A 256 8.35 8.55 -19.61
N ILE A 257 8.52 8.61 -20.93
CA ILE A 257 9.58 9.36 -21.58
C ILE A 257 8.96 10.65 -22.09
N CYS A 258 9.50 11.81 -21.69
CA CYS A 258 8.92 13.11 -22.00
C CYS A 258 9.91 14.06 -22.68
N GLY A 259 9.36 14.93 -23.52
CA GLY A 259 10.08 16.00 -24.21
C GLY A 259 11.00 15.54 -25.34
N GLU A 260 11.53 16.51 -26.09
CA GLU A 260 12.51 16.26 -27.17
C GLU A 260 13.79 15.60 -26.64
N ASN A 261 14.13 15.89 -25.38
CA ASN A 261 15.31 15.36 -24.69
C ASN A 261 15.13 13.92 -24.18
N LYS A 262 13.96 13.30 -24.40
CA LYS A 262 13.64 11.92 -24.01
C LYS A 262 13.96 11.60 -22.54
N THR A 263 13.57 12.50 -21.64
CA THR A 263 13.82 12.37 -20.20
C THR A 263 12.82 11.40 -19.59
N GLU A 264 13.31 10.49 -18.74
CA GLU A 264 12.45 9.60 -17.96
C GLU A 264 11.83 10.35 -16.78
N ILE A 265 10.50 10.26 -16.66
CA ILE A 265 9.73 10.84 -15.57
C ILE A 265 8.77 9.79 -15.05
N ILE A 266 8.83 9.52 -13.75
CA ILE A 266 7.79 8.77 -13.05
C ILE A 266 6.75 9.78 -12.57
N GLU A 267 5.53 9.67 -13.08
CA GLU A 267 4.39 10.42 -12.55
C GLU A 267 3.65 9.58 -11.53
N THR A 268 3.31 10.19 -10.40
CA THR A 268 2.62 9.50 -9.33
C THR A 268 1.50 10.32 -8.73
N THR A 269 0.50 9.61 -8.25
CA THR A 269 -0.54 10.13 -7.38
C THR A 269 -0.50 9.36 -6.07
N TRP A 270 -0.69 10.05 -4.94
CA TRP A 270 -0.58 9.43 -3.61
C TRP A 270 -1.72 9.74 -2.67
N LEU A 271 -1.91 8.82 -1.74
CA LEU A 271 -2.72 9.00 -0.54
C LEU A 271 -1.83 8.90 0.70
N LEU A 272 -1.92 9.87 1.60
CA LEU A 272 -1.29 9.83 2.92
C LEU A 272 -2.38 9.64 3.97
N ARG A 273 -2.41 8.46 4.58
CA ARG A 273 -3.34 8.10 5.64
C ARG A 273 -2.68 8.30 7.00
N SER A 274 -3.28 9.13 7.85
CA SER A 274 -2.89 9.30 9.25
C SER A 274 -3.63 8.32 10.15
N LYS A 275 -2.96 7.89 11.23
CA LYS A 275 -3.59 7.11 12.30
C LYS A 275 -4.68 7.94 12.99
N LEU A 276 -5.77 7.28 13.32
CA LEU A 276 -6.89 7.83 14.09
C LEU A 276 -7.12 7.04 15.37
N GLU A 277 -7.78 7.68 16.32
CA GLU A 277 -8.21 7.04 17.57
C GLU A 277 -9.58 6.36 17.44
N LYS A 278 -10.46 6.87 16.57
CA LYS A 278 -11.85 6.38 16.44
C LYS A 278 -12.37 6.42 15.01
N CYS A 279 -13.31 5.52 14.69
CA CYS A 279 -13.89 5.40 13.35
C CYS A 279 -14.62 6.67 12.89
N GLY A 280 -15.25 7.41 13.79
CA GLY A 280 -15.97 8.66 13.47
C GLY A 280 -15.08 9.76 12.88
N ASP A 281 -13.77 9.68 13.08
CA ASP A 281 -12.80 10.65 12.57
C ASP A 281 -12.24 10.26 11.19
N ASN A 282 -12.77 9.21 10.55
CA ASN A 282 -12.27 8.69 9.28
C ASN A 282 -12.28 9.73 8.15
N TRP A 283 -13.22 10.67 8.18
CA TRP A 283 -13.40 11.68 7.14
C TRP A 283 -12.18 12.62 6.95
N LYS A 284 -11.38 12.87 8.00
CA LYS A 284 -10.24 13.82 7.98
C LYS A 284 -8.86 13.15 7.88
N SER A 285 -8.84 11.86 7.58
CA SER A 285 -7.67 11.01 7.83
C SER A 285 -6.75 10.81 6.63
N THR A 286 -7.24 11.07 5.42
CA THR A 286 -6.53 10.79 4.16
C THR A 286 -6.31 12.10 3.42
N MET A 287 -5.05 12.39 3.08
CA MET A 287 -4.67 13.47 2.17
C MET A 287 -4.37 12.91 0.78
N TYR A 288 -4.46 13.77 -0.23
CA TYR A 288 -4.16 13.49 -1.62
C TYR A 288 -3.08 14.44 -2.13
N GLY A 289 -2.25 13.96 -3.06
CA GLY A 289 -1.39 14.81 -3.87
C GLY A 289 -0.71 14.02 -4.98
N GLU A 290 0.20 14.70 -5.66
CA GLU A 290 0.95 14.16 -6.79
C GLU A 290 2.44 14.43 -6.57
N ASN A 291 3.29 13.63 -7.20
CA ASN A 291 4.73 13.88 -7.28
C ASN A 291 5.24 13.41 -8.65
N SER A 292 6.19 14.17 -9.18
CA SER A 292 6.92 13.81 -10.40
C SER A 292 8.36 13.49 -10.01
N PHE A 293 8.82 12.29 -10.34
CA PHE A 293 10.15 11.83 -10.01
C PHE A 293 11.05 11.77 -11.25
N THR A 294 12.26 12.30 -11.15
CA THR A 294 13.28 12.32 -12.21
C THR A 294 14.57 11.65 -11.76
N ARG A 295 15.40 11.25 -12.72
CA ARG A 295 16.76 10.72 -12.44
C ARG A 295 17.71 11.80 -11.94
N GLU A 296 17.54 13.02 -12.46
CA GLU A 296 18.34 14.17 -12.07
C GLU A 296 17.71 14.87 -10.87
N GLU A 297 18.55 15.27 -9.93
CA GLU A 297 18.13 16.01 -8.75
C GLU A 297 17.61 17.40 -9.13
N GLN A 298 16.39 17.73 -8.70
CA GLN A 298 15.75 19.03 -9.00
C GLN A 298 15.84 20.02 -7.84
N LYS A 299 15.97 19.52 -6.61
CA LYS A 299 15.98 20.31 -5.37
C LYS A 299 16.75 19.58 -4.29
N GLU A 300 17.53 20.31 -3.49
CA GLU A 300 18.27 19.76 -2.36
C GLU A 300 17.35 19.10 -1.32
N GLY A 301 17.88 18.12 -0.59
CA GLY A 301 17.18 17.39 0.45
C GLY A 301 18.03 16.25 1.01
N PRO A 302 17.46 15.35 1.83
CA PRO A 302 18.20 14.23 2.38
C PRO A 302 18.64 13.24 1.31
N ARG A 303 19.92 12.87 1.34
CA ARG A 303 20.56 11.93 0.42
C ARG A 303 21.19 10.76 1.13
N LYS A 304 21.05 9.56 0.55
CA LYS A 304 21.75 8.37 1.03
C LYS A 304 23.26 8.56 1.06
N HIS A 305 23.81 9.13 -0.01
CA HIS A 305 25.26 9.26 -0.18
C HIS A 305 25.88 10.29 0.79
N LEU A 306 25.09 11.20 1.33
CA LEU A 306 25.52 12.18 2.34
C LEU A 306 25.25 11.72 3.79
N GLY A 307 24.64 10.55 4.00
CA GLY A 307 24.27 10.07 5.33
C GLY A 307 23.11 10.85 5.99
N THR A 308 22.43 11.71 5.22
CA THR A 308 21.24 12.44 5.67
C THR A 308 19.98 11.65 5.34
N HIS A 309 19.02 11.60 6.28
CA HIS A 309 17.89 10.67 6.17
C HIS A 309 16.52 11.30 6.34
N THR A 310 16.46 12.48 6.95
CA THR A 310 15.23 13.17 7.33
C THR A 310 15.27 14.60 6.79
N PRO A 311 14.14 15.32 6.77
CA PRO A 311 14.13 16.76 6.51
C PRO A 311 15.12 17.47 7.43
N ASP A 312 15.66 18.59 6.94
CA ASP A 312 16.40 19.51 7.79
C ASP A 312 15.43 20.09 8.84
N ARG A 313 15.86 20.06 10.10
CA ARG A 313 15.10 20.49 11.27
C ARG A 313 15.76 21.68 11.98
N ASP A 314 16.91 22.12 11.48
CA ASP A 314 17.70 23.20 12.06
C ASP A 314 17.05 24.54 11.71
N GLY A 315 16.67 25.33 12.74
CA GLY A 315 16.11 26.68 12.58
C GLY A 315 14.62 26.87 12.93
N GLU A 316 13.85 25.80 13.17
CA GLU A 316 12.42 25.89 13.55
C GLU A 316 12.17 25.94 15.08
N ASP A 317 13.20 25.72 15.91
CA ASP A 317 13.07 25.77 17.37
C ASP A 317 12.98 27.20 17.95
N ALA A 318 12.86 28.22 17.08
CA ALA A 318 12.83 29.63 17.48
C ALA A 318 11.42 30.24 17.59
N ASP A 319 10.33 29.54 17.23
CA ASP A 319 9.02 30.20 17.09
C ASP A 319 7.84 29.47 17.77
N HIS A 320 8.04 29.02 19.01
CA HIS A 320 6.93 28.64 19.91
C HIS A 320 7.00 29.39 21.25
N SER A 321 7.04 30.73 21.17
CA SER A 321 6.58 31.58 22.26
C SER A 321 5.66 32.67 21.72
N GLY A 322 4.36 32.36 21.67
CA GLY A 322 3.29 33.36 21.60
C GLY A 322 2.55 33.43 20.26
N GLU A 323 1.39 32.77 20.19
CA GLU A 323 0.09 33.45 20.09
C GLU A 323 -1.02 32.42 19.86
N THR A 324 -1.74 32.11 20.93
CA THR A 324 -3.10 31.59 20.85
C THR A 324 -3.99 32.68 20.26
N ASN A 325 -4.24 32.63 18.95
CA ASN A 325 -5.39 33.31 18.37
C ASN A 325 -6.46 32.28 18.00
N SER A 326 -7.45 32.22 18.89
CA SER A 326 -8.79 31.76 18.64
C SER A 326 -9.34 32.33 17.33
N ILE A 327 -9.86 31.46 16.46
CA ILE A 327 -10.89 31.86 15.50
C ILE A 327 -12.02 30.83 15.60
N ASN A 328 -13.13 31.31 16.14
CA ASN A 328 -14.46 30.75 16.03
C ASN A 328 -14.94 30.92 14.58
N GLU A 329 -15.43 29.84 13.97
CA GLU A 329 -16.75 29.67 13.34
C GLU A 329 -16.82 28.30 12.64
#